data_AF-A0A954PQU3-F1
#
_entry.id   AF-A0A954PQU3-F1
#
_cell.length_a   1.000
_cell.length_b   1.000
_cell.length_c   1.000
_cell.angle_alpha   90.00
_cell.angle_beta   90.00
_cell.angle_gamma   90.00
#
_symmetry.space_group_name_H-M   'P 1'
#
loop_
_entity.id
_entity.type
_entity.pdbx_description
1 polymer ?
#
loop_
_entity_poly.entity_id
_entity_poly.type
_entity_poly.pdbx_seq_one_letter_code
_entity_poly.pdbx_strand_id
1 'polypeptide(L)'
;MLAFRPAALPHLLWALAILGLPPARGHEVSFERIQLSDEFYSEGGTYGDYNADGQGDVAVGPWIYYGPSFEQKSRFYAGEAFAPAGYSANFLMYTRDVNADQRP
;
A
#
# COMPACT_ATOMS: atom_id res chain seq x y z
N MET A 1 -65.29 9.48 -32.12
CA MET A 1 -64.39 8.56 -31.39
C MET A 1 -62.96 8.99 -31.73
N LEU A 2 -62.21 9.52 -30.73
CA LEU A 2 -60.76 9.85 -30.64
C LEU A 2 -60.05 10.50 -31.88
N ALA A 3 -59.66 11.78 -31.90
CA ALA A 3 -58.59 12.49 -31.17
C ALA A 3 -57.15 11.97 -31.45
N PHE A 4 -56.28 12.77 -32.09
CA PHE A 4 -55.02 13.29 -31.50
C PHE A 4 -54.20 14.14 -32.49
N ARG A 5 -53.45 15.11 -31.93
CA ARG A 5 -52.74 16.24 -32.56
C ARG A 5 -51.33 15.81 -33.04
N PRO A 6 -50.70 16.46 -34.05
CA PRO A 6 -49.30 16.22 -34.36
C PRO A 6 -48.43 16.78 -33.23
N ALA A 7 -47.63 15.90 -32.59
CA ALA A 7 -46.66 16.32 -31.59
C ALA A 7 -45.49 17.02 -32.29
N ALA A 8 -45.26 18.28 -31.92
CA ALA A 8 -44.01 18.96 -32.14
C ALA A 8 -42.90 18.15 -31.45
N LEU A 9 -41.83 17.82 -32.17
CA LEU A 9 -40.62 17.26 -31.60
C LEU A 9 -39.50 18.32 -31.71
N PRO A 10 -39.39 19.26 -30.75
CA PRO A 10 -38.34 20.25 -30.78
C PRO A 10 -37.15 19.79 -29.90
N HIS A 11 -35.96 19.79 -30.49
CA HIS A 11 -34.67 20.07 -29.84
C HIS A 11 -33.96 19.04 -28.94
N LEU A 12 -34.46 17.80 -28.75
CA LEU A 12 -33.78 16.83 -27.88
C LEU A 12 -32.51 16.17 -28.46
N LEU A 13 -31.83 16.80 -29.43
CA LEU A 13 -30.56 16.30 -29.98
C LEU A 13 -29.39 17.30 -29.87
N TRP A 14 -29.59 18.47 -29.26
CA TRP A 14 -28.52 19.47 -29.11
C TRP A 14 -27.98 19.65 -27.68
N ALA A 15 -28.42 18.86 -26.70
CA ALA A 15 -27.99 19.02 -25.30
C ALA A 15 -26.79 18.13 -24.88
N LEU A 16 -26.30 17.24 -25.74
CA LEU A 16 -25.26 16.26 -25.37
C LEU A 16 -23.83 16.64 -25.75
N ALA A 17 -23.60 17.83 -26.31
CA ALA A 17 -22.29 18.21 -26.84
C ALA A 17 -21.40 19.06 -25.90
N ILE A 18 -21.82 19.36 -24.67
CA ILE A 18 -20.96 20.15 -23.74
C ILE A 18 -21.00 19.57 -22.32
N LEU A 19 -20.55 18.33 -22.16
CA LEU A 19 -19.82 17.97 -20.94
C LEU A 19 -18.34 17.93 -21.30
N GLY A 20 -17.69 19.09 -21.17
CA GLY A 20 -16.22 19.18 -21.21
C GLY A 20 -15.64 18.49 -19.97
N LEU A 21 -15.66 17.16 -19.97
CA LEU A 21 -14.91 16.38 -19.00
C LEU A 21 -13.43 16.75 -19.18
N PRO A 22 -12.77 17.33 -18.15
CA PRO A 22 -11.34 17.57 -18.23
C PRO A 22 -10.65 16.23 -18.49
N PRO A 23 -9.55 16.21 -19.27
CA PRO A 23 -8.79 14.98 -19.45
C PRO A 23 -8.41 14.47 -18.07
N ALA A 24 -8.58 13.16 -17.84
CA ALA A 24 -8.06 12.52 -16.64
C ALA A 24 -6.55 12.78 -16.61
N ARG A 25 -6.12 13.72 -15.76
CA ARG A 25 -4.69 13.89 -15.47
C ARG A 25 -4.31 12.69 -14.62
N GLY A 26 -3.36 11.89 -15.10
CA GLY A 26 -2.73 10.90 -14.25
C GLY A 26 -2.23 11.60 -12.99
N HIS A 27 -2.53 11.03 -11.83
CA HIS A 27 -1.91 11.50 -10.59
C HIS A 27 -0.41 11.32 -10.72
N GLU A 28 0.35 12.34 -10.34
CA GLU A 28 1.79 12.20 -10.14
C GLU A 28 2.02 11.16 -9.04
N VAL A 29 2.72 10.08 -9.38
CA VAL A 29 3.07 9.05 -8.40
C VAL A 29 4.30 9.55 -7.65
N SER A 30 4.13 9.87 -6.38
CA SER A 30 5.21 10.22 -5.46
C SER A 30 5.28 9.20 -4.32
N PHE A 31 6.47 9.07 -3.74
CA PHE A 31 6.74 8.17 -2.62
C PHE A 31 7.46 8.95 -1.51
N GLU A 32 7.11 8.66 -0.27
CA GLU A 32 7.87 9.11 0.90
C GLU A 32 8.94 8.07 1.25
N ARG A 33 10.16 8.54 1.53
CA ARG A 33 11.23 7.70 2.05
C ARG A 33 11.31 7.86 3.56
N ILE A 34 11.05 6.77 4.28
CA ILE A 34 11.28 6.66 5.73
C ILE A 34 12.51 5.79 5.95
N GLN A 35 13.47 6.26 6.76
CA GLN A 35 14.65 5.48 7.13
C GLN A 35 14.44 4.81 8.49
N LEU A 36 14.37 3.48 8.50
CA LEU A 36 14.12 2.68 9.71
C LEU A 36 15.39 2.46 10.57
N SER A 37 16.56 2.39 9.93
CA SER A 37 17.87 2.25 10.60
C SER A 37 18.99 2.72 9.67
N ASP A 38 20.13 3.03 10.25
CA ASP A 38 21.44 3.17 9.60
C ASP A 38 22.31 1.90 9.70
N GLU A 39 21.81 0.85 10.37
CA GLU A 39 22.48 -0.42 10.59
C GLU A 39 22.11 -1.47 9.54
N PHE A 40 23.04 -2.36 9.21
CA PHE A 40 22.81 -3.46 8.27
C PHE A 40 22.48 -4.76 9.03
N TYR A 41 21.19 -5.11 9.11
CA TYR A 41 20.75 -6.33 9.81
C TYR A 41 20.50 -7.54 8.89
N SER A 42 20.08 -7.29 7.65
CA SER A 42 19.68 -8.34 6.71
C SER A 42 19.71 -7.84 5.26
N GLU A 43 19.87 -8.76 4.31
CA GLU A 43 19.61 -8.48 2.89
C GLU A 43 18.11 -8.40 2.60
N GLY A 44 17.30 -9.16 3.35
CA GLY A 44 15.86 -9.23 3.19
C GLY A 44 15.07 -8.35 4.17
N GLY A 45 13.80 -8.16 3.85
CA GLY A 45 12.79 -7.54 4.70
C GLY A 45 11.40 -7.95 4.22
N THR A 46 10.40 -7.80 5.08
CA THR A 46 9.01 -8.15 4.75
C THR A 46 8.02 -7.25 5.48
N TYR A 47 6.78 -7.17 5.01
CA TYR A 47 5.73 -6.30 5.56
C TYR A 47 4.51 -7.14 5.99
N GLY A 48 3.85 -6.73 7.06
CA GLY A 48 2.69 -7.43 7.63
C GLY A 48 2.03 -6.61 8.73
N ASP A 49 0.88 -7.05 9.22
CA ASP A 49 0.27 -6.50 10.45
C ASP A 49 0.59 -7.46 11.60
N TYR A 50 1.73 -7.25 12.28
CA TYR A 50 2.24 -8.19 13.29
C TYR A 50 1.62 -7.96 14.67
N ASN A 51 1.10 -6.75 14.93
CA ASN A 51 0.44 -6.41 16.19
C ASN A 51 -1.11 -6.47 16.10
N ALA A 52 -1.66 -6.76 14.92
CA ALA A 52 -3.09 -6.87 14.64
C ALA A 52 -3.86 -5.56 14.90
N ASP A 53 -3.25 -4.41 14.63
CA ASP A 53 -3.87 -3.10 14.81
C ASP A 53 -4.50 -2.54 13.52
N GLY A 54 -4.38 -3.28 12.40
CA GLY A 54 -4.87 -2.90 11.08
C GLY A 54 -3.93 -1.97 10.30
N GLN A 55 -2.76 -1.65 10.84
CA GLN A 55 -1.73 -0.84 10.21
C GLN A 55 -0.58 -1.73 9.72
N GLY A 56 0.10 -1.28 8.65
CA GLY A 56 1.21 -2.04 8.09
C GLY A 56 2.50 -1.84 8.89
N ASP A 57 3.10 -2.93 9.32
CA ASP A 57 4.41 -3.00 9.96
C ASP A 57 5.49 -3.50 8.98
N VAL A 58 6.76 -3.28 9.35
CA VAL A 58 7.92 -3.73 8.58
C VAL A 58 8.86 -4.56 9.47
N ALA A 59 9.21 -5.76 9.03
CA ALA A 59 10.24 -6.59 9.67
C ALA A 59 11.53 -6.62 8.84
N VAL A 60 12.66 -6.30 9.47
CA VAL A 60 14.00 -6.33 8.86
C VAL A 60 14.98 -6.87 9.91
N GLY A 61 15.66 -7.95 9.57
CA GLY A 61 16.52 -8.65 10.50
C GLY A 61 15.77 -8.98 11.80
N PRO A 62 16.32 -8.69 12.99
CA PRO A 62 15.71 -9.04 14.28
C PRO A 62 14.58 -8.10 14.71
N TRP A 63 14.31 -7.04 13.93
CA TRP A 63 13.43 -5.93 14.30
C TRP A 63 12.09 -5.98 13.58
N ILE A 64 11.02 -5.63 14.30
CA ILE A 64 9.71 -5.25 13.76
C ILE A 64 9.53 -3.76 14.06
N TYR A 65 9.28 -2.96 13.03
CA TYR A 65 8.95 -1.53 13.10
C TYR A 65 7.45 -1.35 12.91
N TYR A 66 6.78 -0.78 13.90
CA TYR A 66 5.32 -0.70 13.95
C TYR A 66 4.78 0.52 13.20
N GLY A 67 3.82 0.29 12.32
CA GLY A 67 3.14 1.34 11.57
C GLY A 67 2.29 2.26 12.45
N PRO A 68 1.91 3.45 11.95
CA PRO A 68 2.22 4.00 10.63
C PRO A 68 3.47 4.91 10.68
N SER A 69 3.96 5.27 11.87
CA SER A 69 5.12 6.16 12.04
C SER A 69 6.44 5.42 12.00
N PHE A 70 6.46 4.12 12.28
CA PHE A 70 7.66 3.28 12.36
C PHE A 70 8.67 3.71 13.43
N GLU A 71 8.26 4.57 14.36
CA GLU A 71 9.10 5.04 15.48
C GLU A 71 9.22 3.98 16.59
N GLN A 72 8.16 3.21 16.81
CA GLN A 72 8.16 2.12 17.77
C GLN A 72 8.65 0.84 17.10
N LYS A 73 9.52 0.10 17.80
CA LYS A 73 10.00 -1.20 17.33
C LYS A 73 10.16 -2.20 18.46
N SER A 74 10.08 -3.48 18.11
CA SER A 74 10.39 -4.58 19.00
C SER A 74 11.36 -5.56 18.34
N ARG A 75 11.98 -6.40 19.16
CA ARG A 75 12.88 -7.45 18.71
C ARG A 75 12.18 -8.80 18.80
N PHE A 76 12.14 -9.56 17.71
CA PHE A 76 11.44 -10.85 17.65
C PHE A 76 12.39 -12.07 17.59
N TYR A 77 13.68 -11.85 17.34
CA TYR A 77 14.74 -12.86 17.54
C TYR A 77 16.08 -12.21 17.91
N ALA A 78 17.03 -12.99 18.43
CA ALA A 78 18.37 -12.51 18.78
C ALA A 78 19.29 -12.39 17.55
N GLY A 79 19.95 -11.26 17.35
CA GLY A 79 20.87 -11.05 16.22
C GLY A 79 21.30 -9.60 16.07
N GLU A 80 22.59 -9.34 15.96
CA GLU A 80 23.13 -7.98 15.89
C GLU A 80 23.29 -7.49 14.44
N ALA A 81 23.68 -6.23 14.28
CA ALA A 81 24.05 -5.69 12.98
C ALA A 81 25.33 -6.37 12.44
N PHE A 82 25.44 -6.43 11.12
CA PHE A 82 26.57 -6.98 10.38
C PHE A 82 27.38 -5.87 9.71
N ALA A 83 28.65 -6.14 9.46
CA ALA A 83 29.45 -5.27 8.60
C ALA A 83 28.91 -5.33 7.15
N PRO A 84 28.62 -4.18 6.50
CA PRO A 84 28.03 -4.16 5.15
C PRO A 84 28.91 -4.78 4.06
N ALA A 85 30.22 -4.92 4.31
CA ALA A 85 31.16 -5.54 3.37
C ALA A 85 31.04 -7.07 3.29
N GLY A 86 30.10 -7.69 4.02
CA GLY A 86 29.83 -9.13 4.01
C GLY A 86 28.36 -9.45 3.87
N TYR A 87 27.99 -10.68 4.23
CA TYR A 87 26.61 -11.13 4.24
C TYR A 87 26.05 -11.20 5.66
N SER A 88 24.74 -10.98 5.77
CA SER A 88 23.99 -11.29 6.97
C SER A 88 23.67 -12.79 7.05
N ALA A 89 23.02 -13.20 8.13
CA ALA A 89 22.44 -14.54 8.26
C ALA A 89 20.97 -14.64 7.77
N ASN A 90 20.42 -13.58 7.16
CA ASN A 90 19.01 -13.44 6.81
C ASN A 90 18.82 -12.77 5.43
N PHE A 91 18.52 -13.59 4.42
CA PHE A 91 18.42 -13.16 3.02
C PHE A 91 16.99 -12.95 2.53
N LEU A 92 16.08 -13.84 2.92
CA LEU A 92 14.71 -13.86 2.45
C LEU A 92 13.79 -13.96 3.66
N MET A 93 12.87 -13.02 3.75
CA MET A 93 11.85 -12.96 4.79
C MET A 93 10.49 -12.95 4.11
N TYR A 94 9.54 -13.69 4.65
CA TYR A 94 8.19 -13.77 4.12
C TYR A 94 7.19 -13.63 5.24
N THR A 95 6.18 -12.82 4.98
CA THR A 95 5.01 -12.66 5.84
C THR A 95 3.85 -13.37 5.15
N ARG A 96 3.37 -14.46 5.74
CA ARG A 96 2.22 -15.18 5.21
C ARG A 96 1.54 -15.95 6.33
N ASP A 97 0.23 -15.77 6.43
CA ASP A 97 -0.64 -16.64 7.22
C ASP A 97 -0.63 -18.06 6.63
N VAL A 98 0.27 -18.92 7.13
CA VAL A 98 0.46 -20.29 6.66
C VAL A 98 -0.51 -21.28 7.31
N ASN A 99 -1.02 -20.95 8.49
CA ASN A 99 -1.89 -21.82 9.29
C ASN A 99 -3.37 -21.40 9.25
N ALA A 100 -3.70 -20.33 8.54
CA ALA A 100 -5.03 -19.74 8.40
C ALA A 100 -5.64 -19.26 9.73
N ASP A 101 -4.82 -18.80 10.68
CA ASP A 101 -5.30 -18.28 11.97
C ASP A 101 -5.57 -16.77 11.98
N GLN A 102 -5.58 -16.16 10.79
CA GLN A 102 -5.78 -14.73 10.56
C GLN A 102 -4.62 -13.87 11.08
N ARG A 103 -3.46 -14.48 11.31
CA ARG A 103 -2.23 -13.76 11.65
C ARG A 103 -1.10 -14.14 10.71
N PRO A 104 -0.14 -13.22 10.48
CA PRO A 104 1.08 -13.51 9.75
C PRO A 104 1.96 -14.62 10.33
#